data_AF-A0A2N5A8U0-F1
#
_entry.id   AF-A0A2N5A8U0-F1
#
_cell.length_a   1.000
_cell.length_b   1.000
_cell.length_c   1.000
_cell.angle_alpha   90.00
_cell.angle_beta   90.00
_cell.angle_gamma   90.00
#
_symmetry.space_group_name_H-M   'P 1'
#
loop_
_entity.id
_entity.type
_entity.pdbx_description
1 polymer ?
#
loop_
_entity_poly.entity_id
_entity_poly.type
_entity_poly.pdbx_seq_one_letter_code
_entity_poly.pdbx_strand_id
1 'polypeptide(L)' 'MSSPLLIARTLDNALYLLPAMANRHGLITGATGTGKTVTLQKLAESFSEIGVPVFMADVKGDLTG' A
#
# COMPACT_ATOMS: atom_id res chain seq x y z
N MET A 1 11.05 -14.27 9.70
CA MET A 1 11.07 -13.07 8.83
C MET A 1 9.69 -12.91 8.24
N SER A 2 9.13 -11.70 8.26
CA SER A 2 7.79 -11.44 7.68
C SER A 2 7.83 -11.58 6.16
N SER A 3 6.76 -12.12 5.58
CA SER A 3 6.65 -12.37 4.15
C SER A 3 6.73 -11.07 3.33
N PRO A 4 7.41 -11.05 2.16
CA PRO A 4 7.39 -9.91 1.26
C PRO A 4 5.97 -9.55 0.79
N LEU A 5 5.64 -8.26 0.74
CA LEU A 5 4.32 -7.77 0.34
C LEU A 5 4.30 -7.53 -1.17
N LEU A 6 3.41 -8.20 -1.91
CA LEU A 6 3.25 -7.94 -3.35
C LEU A 6 2.60 -6.56 -3.54
N ILE A 7 3.25 -5.65 -4.27
CA ILE A 7 2.74 -4.29 -4.49
C ILE A 7 2.41 -3.98 -5.95
N ALA A 8 2.99 -4.71 -6.89
CA ALA A 8 2.68 -4.58 -8.32
C ALA A 8 3.02 -5.87 -9.06
N ARG A 9 2.32 -6.13 -10.16
CA ARG A 9 2.66 -7.23 -11.08
C ARG A 9 2.37 -6.86 -12.52
N THR A 10 3.12 -7.45 -13.44
CA THR A 10 2.80 -7.57 -14.85
C THR A 10 2.62 -9.06 -15.18
N LEU A 11 2.52 -9.41 -16.46
CA LEU A 11 2.47 -10.82 -16.89
C LEU A 11 3.73 -11.58 -16.49
N ASP A 12 4.89 -10.95 -16.67
CA ASP A 12 6.18 -11.62 -16.52
C ASP A 12 6.93 -11.23 -15.24
N ASN A 13 6.45 -10.22 -14.51
CA ASN A 13 7.17 -9.69 -13.35
C ASN A 13 6.26 -9.43 -12.14
N ALA A 14 6.82 -9.58 -10.95
CA ALA A 14 6.18 -9.26 -9.68
C ALA A 14 7.13 -8.42 -8.83
N LEU A 15 6.62 -7.31 -8.29
CA LEU A 15 7.36 -6.40 -7.44
C LEU A 15 6.86 -6.51 -6.01
N TYR A 16 7.81 -6.71 -5.10
CA TYR A 16 7.53 -6.89 -3.69
C TYR A 16 8.17 -5.77 -2.86
N LEU A 17 7.45 -5.30 -1.85
CA LEU A 17 7.96 -4.48 -0.77
C LEU A 17 8.44 -5.39 0.36
N LEU A 18 9.69 -5.23 0.77
CA LEU A 18 10.23 -5.90 1.94
C LEU A 18 9.71 -5.20 3.20
N PRO A 19 8.99 -5.86 4.12
CA PRO A 19 8.44 -5.21 5.32
C PRO A 19 9.48 -4.47 6.15
N ALA A 20 10.69 -5.02 6.28
CA ALA A 20 11.79 -4.38 7.00
C ALA A 20 12.27 -3.06 6.38
N MET A 21 11.95 -2.81 5.11
CA MET A 21 12.34 -1.60 4.38
C MET A 21 11.19 -0.58 4.28
N ALA A 22 9.99 -0.94 4.73
CA ALA A 22 8.77 -0.11 4.69
C ALA A 22 8.73 1.00 5.74
N ASN A 23 9.75 1.09 6.60
CA ASN A 23 9.94 2.20 7.54
C ASN A 23 10.50 3.47 6.90
N ARG A 24 10.74 3.47 5.58
CA ARG A 24 11.08 4.66 4.80
C ARG A 24 9.82 5.30 4.24
N HIS A 25 9.79 6.62 4.21
CA HIS A 25 8.67 7.35 3.61
C HIS A 25 8.52 7.01 2.12
N GLY A 26 7.28 6.70 1.72
CA GLY A 26 6.87 6.50 0.34
C GLY A 26 5.95 7.61 -0.13
N LEU A 27 5.85 7.79 -1.44
CA LEU A 27 4.95 8.75 -2.08
C LEU A 27 4.09 8.03 -3.11
N ILE A 28 2.78 8.10 -2.95
CA ILE A 28 1.80 7.68 -3.95
C ILE A 28 1.25 8.94 -4.61
N THR A 29 1.50 9.12 -5.91
CA THR A 29 1.07 10.28 -6.68
C THR A 29 0.48 9.84 -8.02
N GLY A 30 -0.30 10.72 -8.65
CA GLY A 30 -1.02 10.44 -9.89
C GLY A 30 -2.25 11.31 -10.08
N ALA A 31 -2.83 11.29 -11.29
CA ALA A 31 -4.04 12.04 -11.61
C ALA A 31 -5.30 11.44 -10.94
N THR A 32 -6.44 12.14 -11.03
CA THR A 32 -7.72 11.58 -10.61
C THR A 32 -8.06 10.34 -11.43
N GLY A 33 -8.56 9.29 -10.77
CA GLY A 33 -8.92 8.03 -11.44
C GLY A 33 -7.75 7.06 -11.67
N THR A 34 -6.51 7.38 -11.29
CA THR A 34 -5.35 6.49 -11.47
C THR A 34 -5.10 5.53 -10.31
N GLY A 35 -6.11 5.29 -9.46
CA GLY A 35 -6.04 4.27 -8.40
C GLY A 35 -5.26 4.64 -7.13
N LYS A 36 -4.95 5.92 -6.88
CA LYS A 36 -4.22 6.36 -5.66
C LYS A 36 -4.87 5.85 -4.36
N THR A 37 -6.18 6.06 -4.20
CA THR A 37 -6.97 5.69 -3.02
C THR A 37 -6.95 4.17 -2.79
N VAL A 38 -7.27 3.38 -3.83
CA VAL A 38 -7.25 1.91 -3.76
C VAL A 38 -5.85 1.36 -3.48
N THR A 39 -4.80 1.99 -4.04
CA THR A 39 -3.41 1.61 -3.78
C THR A 39 -3.06 1.81 -2.30
N LEU A 40 -3.45 2.95 -1.72
CA LEU A 40 -3.20 3.23 -0.30
C LEU A 40 -3.96 2.25 0.61
N GLN A 41 -5.22 1.96 0.30
CA GLN A 41 -6.03 0.96 1.02
C GLN A 41 -5.38 -0.43 0.97
N LYS A 42 -4.94 -0.90 -0.20
CA LYS A 42 -4.30 -2.22 -0.33
C LYS A 42 -2.97 -2.32 0.42
N LEU A 43 -2.19 -1.24 0.46
CA LEU A 43 -0.99 -1.21 1.29
C LEU A 43 -1.34 -1.26 2.78
N ALA A 44 -2.34 -0.49 3.22
CA ALA A 44 -2.81 -0.52 4.61
C ALA A 44 -3.29 -1.92 5.03
N GLU A 45 -4.09 -2.58 4.20
CA GLU A 45 -4.54 -3.96 4.41
C GLU A 45 -3.35 -4.92 4.52
N SER A 46 -2.41 -4.86 3.56
CA SER A 46 -1.22 -5.72 3.54
C SER A 46 -0.33 -5.55 4.79
N PHE A 47 -0.21 -4.33 5.31
CA PHE A 47 0.49 -4.08 6.57
C PHE A 47 -0.28 -4.62 7.77
N SER A 48 -1.60 -4.42 7.81
CA SER A 48 -2.45 -4.96 8.87
C SER A 48 -2.43 -6.48 8.92
N GLU A 49 -2.41 -7.16 7.76
CA GLU A 49 -2.34 -8.63 7.65
C GLU A 49 -1.08 -9.22 8.29
N ILE A 50 0.03 -8.49 8.26
CA ILE A 50 1.29 -8.89 8.93
C ILE A 50 1.39 -8.37 10.37
N GLY A 51 0.30 -7.86 10.93
CA GLY A 51 0.21 -7.41 12.32
C GLY A 51 0.76 -6.00 12.59
N VAL A 52 1.00 -5.19 11.54
CA VAL A 52 1.43 -3.79 11.71
C VAL A 52 0.19 -2.91 11.89
N PRO A 53 0.08 -2.15 13.00
CA PRO A 53 -1.00 -1.18 13.17
C PRO A 53 -0.89 -0.08 12.12
N VAL A 54 -1.99 0.21 11.42
CA VAL A 54 -2.05 1.25 10.39
C VAL A 54 -2.98 2.36 10.82
N PHE A 55 -2.49 3.60 10.71
CA PHE A 55 -3.29 4.81 10.85
C PHE A 55 -3.32 5.52 9.50
N MET A 56 -4.50 5.95 9.07
CA MET A 56 -4.69 6.60 7.78
C MET A 56 -5.54 7.86 7.95
N ALA A 57 -4.97 9.01 7.60
CA ALA A 57 -5.70 10.27 7.57
C ALA A 57 -6.44 10.39 6.23
N ASP A 58 -7.77 10.50 6.31
CA ASP A 58 -8.61 10.69 5.14
C ASP A 58 -9.15 12.12 5.08
N VAL A 59 -8.50 12.95 4.26
CA VAL A 59 -8.89 14.37 4.08
C VAL A 59 -10.08 14.50 3.14
N LYS A 60 -10.22 13.59 2.17
CA LYS A 60 -11.22 13.69 1.11
C LYS A 60 -12.50 12.90 1.45
N GLY A 61 -12.44 12.01 2.44
CA GLY A 61 -13.52 11.12 2.82
C GLY A 61 -13.72 9.97 1.82
N ASP A 62 -12.74 9.68 0.96
CA ASP A 62 -12.84 8.66 -0.08
C ASP A 62 -12.12 7.35 0.27
N LEU A 63 -11.54 7.25 1.47
CA LEU A 63 -10.89 6.03 1.96
C LEU A 63 -11.82 5.14 2.77
N THR A 64 -12.91 5.67 3.32
CA THR A 64 -13.93 4.91 4.05
C THR A 64 -15.08 4.52 3.12
N GLY A 65 -15.13 3.25 2.73
CA GLY A 65 -16.14 2.69 1.82
C GLY A 65 -15.87 1.23 1.51
#